data_AF-A0A938GKG2-F1
#
_entry.id   AF-A0A938GKG2-F1
#
_cell.length_a   1.000
_cell.length_b   1.000
_cell.length_c   1.000
_cell.angle_alpha   90.00
_cell.angle_beta   90.00
_cell.angle_gamma   90.00
#
_symmetry.space_group_name_H-M   'P 1'
#
loop_
_entity.id
_entity.type
_entity.pdbx_description
1 polymer ?
#
loop_
_entity_poly.entity_id
_entity_poly.type
_entity_poly.pdbx_seq_one_letter_code
_entity_poly.pdbx_strand_id
1 'polypeptide(L)'
;MACPRQTRRASVHRVRTARAFILYIAVVFLGAALIAPWIHSAGQAIAEAFPASANTFNQPFHRYVNRSLLVLAIIGIWPLSKFLNVQGRAHLGFPSRASWHRELATGFLAGFVSLAAAAGMAMAAGARILHPDLTLERFLSAAASAIATAAIVALVEELLFRGVIFGQLLRATSCLTALIFSSAVYAIVHFFQRPPSPSEITPWTGIWTLGQMLGLFTPRFPQPVRGRVGSCRAVSSHGGGVCLDRTPCRVDLLAEAMDRRHRGRPPSLCLGMGLIASGGWMDHVAAASRLCRLGAAPGISIMIVLPPVVRSFREAVLGWVYPEVCFLCGIGDANREHGYVCQDCQAGIRRILPPFCNRCGLPFAGESSVGFECSNCDGIELAFHHARSALHASGVGLDLVHHYKYHGALWFDPLLKRLMSESESLDAFRSGFHAIVPVPLHPTKQAEREYNQAERLGRLLASVLDLPLVTEWIGRRTPTSTQTRLTRRQRSANVRRAFELRAAIPGSVRKVILVDDVLTTGATTDACARVLKQGGVEEVWVWTLARGV
;
A
#
# COMPACT_ATOMS: atom_id res chain seq x y z
N MET A 1 31.22 21.49 -25.65
CA MET A 1 31.48 20.71 -26.88
C MET A 1 30.79 21.40 -28.04
N ALA A 2 31.52 21.87 -29.06
CA ALA A 2 30.93 22.52 -30.23
C ALA A 2 30.28 21.48 -31.16
N CYS A 3 29.08 21.80 -31.66
CA CYS A 3 28.27 20.87 -32.47
C CYS A 3 28.76 20.83 -33.93
N PRO A 4 29.08 19.65 -34.49
CA PRO A 4 29.55 19.55 -35.88
C PRO A 4 28.40 19.80 -36.88
N ARG A 5 28.69 20.48 -37.99
CA ARG A 5 27.75 20.74 -39.10
C ARG A 5 27.44 19.44 -39.88
N GLN A 6 26.16 19.15 -40.14
CA GLN A 6 25.70 17.92 -40.80
C GLN A 6 25.92 17.94 -42.34
N THR A 7 26.39 16.82 -42.91
CA THR A 7 26.55 16.58 -44.36
C THR A 7 25.62 15.45 -44.85
N ARG A 8 25.44 15.27 -46.18
CA ARG A 8 24.56 14.24 -46.80
C ARG A 8 24.83 12.78 -46.35
N ARG A 9 26.04 12.44 -45.87
CA ARG A 9 26.34 11.12 -45.24
C ARG A 9 25.53 10.86 -43.95
N ALA A 10 24.89 11.89 -43.38
CA ALA A 10 24.11 11.78 -42.15
C ALA A 10 22.76 11.06 -42.31
N SER A 11 22.14 11.01 -43.49
CA SER A 11 20.79 10.44 -43.65
C SER A 11 20.77 8.91 -43.54
N VAL A 12 21.68 8.21 -44.22
CA VAL A 12 21.81 6.74 -44.16
C VAL A 12 22.23 6.29 -42.77
N HIS A 13 23.17 7.01 -42.14
CA HIS A 13 23.58 6.74 -40.76
C HIS A 13 22.41 6.93 -39.79
N ARG A 14 21.60 7.99 -39.96
CA ARG A 14 20.42 8.25 -39.12
C ARG A 14 19.39 7.11 -39.18
N VAL A 15 19.08 6.60 -40.37
CA VAL A 15 18.13 5.48 -40.52
C VAL A 15 18.68 4.20 -39.90
N ARG A 16 19.96 3.88 -40.09
CA ARG A 16 20.60 2.71 -39.47
C ARG A 16 20.61 2.81 -37.95
N THR A 17 20.96 3.97 -37.39
CA THR A 17 20.97 4.22 -35.95
C THR A 17 19.57 4.11 -35.35
N ALA A 18 18.55 4.69 -36.00
CA ALA A 18 17.17 4.57 -35.54
C ALA A 18 16.67 3.12 -35.55
N ARG A 19 16.93 2.36 -36.62
CA ARG A 19 16.57 0.94 -36.72
C ARG A 19 17.24 0.10 -35.62
N ALA A 20 18.52 0.35 -35.36
CA ALA A 20 19.27 -0.34 -34.30
C ALA A 20 18.63 -0.13 -32.93
N PHE A 21 18.29 1.13 -32.60
CA PHE A 21 17.67 1.45 -31.31
C PHE A 21 16.26 0.90 -31.19
N ILE A 22 15.44 0.99 -32.24
CA ILE A 22 14.09 0.40 -32.24
C ILE A 22 14.18 -1.11 -32.00
N LEU A 23 15.07 -1.80 -32.72
CA LEU A 23 15.26 -3.24 -32.56
C LEU A 23 15.75 -3.58 -31.15
N TYR A 24 16.74 -2.84 -30.64
CA TYR A 24 17.27 -3.05 -29.30
C TYR A 24 16.19 -2.85 -28.22
N ILE A 25 15.43 -1.74 -28.28
CA ILE A 25 14.33 -1.48 -27.35
C ILE A 25 13.28 -2.58 -27.46
N ALA A 26 12.88 -2.99 -28.67
CA ALA A 26 11.92 -4.06 -28.86
C ALA A 26 12.41 -5.40 -28.27
N VAL A 27 13.66 -5.77 -28.50
CA VAL A 27 14.27 -7.00 -27.96
C VAL A 27 14.33 -6.96 -26.44
N VAL A 28 14.76 -5.83 -25.86
CA VAL A 28 14.84 -5.69 -24.39
C VAL A 28 13.43 -5.78 -23.79
N PHE A 29 12.48 -5.00 -24.30
CA PHE A 29 11.14 -4.91 -23.71
C PHE A 29 10.32 -6.18 -23.93
N LEU A 30 10.15 -6.61 -25.19
CA LEU A 30 9.35 -7.78 -25.52
C LEU A 30 10.05 -9.07 -25.06
N GLY A 31 11.37 -9.14 -25.21
CA GLY A 31 12.14 -10.29 -24.74
C GLY A 31 12.06 -10.45 -23.22
N ALA A 32 12.17 -9.36 -22.46
CA ALA A 32 12.05 -9.41 -21.00
C ALA A 32 10.66 -9.88 -20.57
N ALA A 33 9.62 -9.35 -21.20
CA ALA A 33 8.24 -9.76 -20.97
C ALA A 33 8.01 -11.25 -21.28
N LEU A 34 8.60 -11.78 -22.35
CA LEU A 34 8.45 -13.19 -22.74
C LEU A 34 9.24 -14.15 -21.83
N ILE A 35 10.41 -13.73 -21.34
CA ILE A 35 11.28 -14.58 -20.52
C ILE A 35 10.90 -14.54 -19.03
N ALA A 36 10.29 -13.45 -18.55
CA ALA A 36 9.94 -13.27 -17.13
C ALA A 36 9.09 -14.40 -16.52
N PRO A 37 8.05 -14.97 -17.18
CA PRO A 37 7.31 -16.14 -16.67
C PRO A 37 8.20 -17.33 -16.35
N TRP A 38 9.19 -17.61 -17.20
CA TRP A 38 10.12 -18.73 -17.05
C TRP A 38 11.15 -18.48 -15.93
N ILE A 39 11.65 -17.26 -15.81
CA ILE A 39 12.55 -16.89 -14.69
C ILE A 39 11.78 -16.93 -13.36
N HIS A 40 10.53 -16.49 -13.36
CA HIS A 40 9.68 -16.58 -12.18
C HIS A 40 9.45 -18.03 -11.77
N SER A 41 9.03 -18.91 -12.68
CA SER A 41 8.79 -20.33 -12.37
C SER A 41 10.06 -21.03 -11.88
N ALA A 42 11.20 -20.78 -12.51
CA ALA A 42 12.49 -21.29 -12.05
C ALA A 42 12.85 -20.76 -10.65
N GLY A 43 12.62 -19.47 -10.39
CA GLY A 43 12.85 -18.86 -9.08
C GLY A 43 11.98 -19.47 -7.98
N GLN A 44 10.70 -19.74 -8.26
CA GLN A 44 9.81 -20.40 -7.30
C GLN A 44 10.25 -21.84 -7.03
N ALA A 45 10.63 -22.60 -8.05
CA ALA A 45 11.18 -23.95 -7.88
C ALA A 45 12.45 -23.96 -7.00
N ILE A 46 13.31 -22.94 -7.14
CA ILE A 46 14.49 -22.78 -6.29
C ILE A 46 14.10 -22.41 -4.85
N ALA A 47 13.10 -21.53 -4.67
CA ALA A 47 12.60 -21.15 -3.36
C ALA A 47 12.03 -22.35 -2.58
N GLU A 48 11.33 -23.23 -3.27
CA GLU A 48 10.78 -24.47 -2.73
C GLU A 48 11.89 -25.48 -2.37
N ALA A 49 12.90 -25.62 -3.24
CA ALA A 49 14.03 -26.51 -3.00
C ALA A 49 14.98 -26.01 -1.89
N PHE A 50 15.10 -24.69 -1.72
CA PHE A 50 16.02 -24.06 -0.77
C PHE A 50 15.31 -22.95 0.04
N PRO A 51 14.68 -23.28 1.18
CA PRO A 51 13.91 -22.32 1.98
C PRO A 51 14.71 -21.08 2.43
N ALA A 52 16.02 -21.20 2.63
CA ALA A 52 16.91 -20.08 2.95
C ALA A 52 16.94 -19.00 1.84
N SER A 53 16.64 -19.38 0.60
CA SER A 53 16.58 -18.48 -0.56
C SER A 53 15.19 -17.90 -0.82
N ALA A 54 14.17 -18.33 -0.08
CA ALA A 54 12.78 -17.95 -0.32
C ALA A 54 12.56 -16.43 -0.26
N ASN A 55 13.26 -15.70 0.62
CA ASN A 55 13.17 -14.23 0.67
C ASN A 55 13.66 -13.56 -0.64
N THR A 56 14.56 -14.20 -1.37
CA THR A 56 15.14 -13.65 -2.62
C THR A 56 14.24 -13.88 -3.82
N PHE A 57 13.54 -15.02 -3.84
CA PHE A 57 12.74 -15.49 -4.99
C PHE A 57 11.23 -15.38 -4.78
N ASN A 58 10.72 -15.25 -3.55
CA ASN A 58 9.30 -15.00 -3.31
C ASN A 58 8.97 -13.50 -3.49
N GLN A 59 9.19 -13.01 -4.71
CA GLN A 59 9.06 -11.61 -5.09
C GLN A 59 7.88 -11.43 -6.05
N PRO A 60 7.17 -10.29 -6.03
CA PRO A 60 6.07 -10.05 -6.93
C PRO A 60 6.51 -10.09 -8.40
N PHE A 61 5.64 -10.61 -9.28
CA PHE A 61 5.98 -10.92 -10.67
C PHE A 61 6.57 -9.74 -11.47
N HIS A 62 6.13 -8.50 -11.23
CA HIS A 62 6.68 -7.33 -11.91
C HIS A 62 8.17 -7.09 -11.62
N ARG A 63 8.70 -7.53 -10.46
CA ARG A 63 10.14 -7.46 -10.16
C ARG A 63 10.95 -8.40 -11.06
N TYR A 64 10.37 -9.53 -11.47
CA TYR A 64 10.98 -10.42 -12.47
C TYR A 64 11.02 -9.77 -13.84
N VAL A 65 9.95 -9.09 -14.27
CA VAL A 65 9.95 -8.31 -15.52
C VAL A 65 11.04 -7.23 -15.48
N ASN A 66 11.14 -6.46 -14.39
CA ASN A 66 12.20 -5.44 -14.21
C ASN A 66 13.62 -6.01 -14.27
N ARG A 67 13.88 -7.13 -13.57
CA ARG A 67 15.20 -7.78 -13.59
C ARG A 67 15.53 -8.30 -14.99
N SER A 68 14.56 -8.89 -15.69
CA SER A 68 14.73 -9.33 -17.08
C SER A 68 15.05 -8.17 -18.03
N LEU A 69 14.39 -7.01 -17.85
CA LEU A 69 14.68 -5.79 -18.62
C LEU A 69 16.13 -5.35 -18.40
N LEU A 70 16.58 -5.27 -17.14
CA LEU A 70 17.95 -4.86 -16.82
C LEU A 70 18.99 -5.84 -17.40
N VAL A 71 18.77 -7.15 -17.23
CA VAL A 71 19.69 -8.19 -17.72
C VAL A 71 19.79 -8.15 -19.25
N LEU A 72 18.66 -8.11 -19.96
CA LEU A 72 18.66 -8.01 -21.42
C LEU A 72 19.22 -6.67 -21.91
N ALA A 73 18.97 -5.58 -21.18
CA ALA A 73 19.55 -4.29 -21.51
C ALA A 73 21.09 -4.37 -21.47
N ILE A 74 21.67 -4.91 -20.39
CA ILE A 74 23.12 -5.10 -20.20
C ILE A 74 23.71 -6.01 -21.27
N ILE A 75 23.14 -7.20 -21.45
CA ILE A 75 23.61 -8.18 -22.45
C ILE A 75 23.53 -7.57 -23.85
N GLY A 76 22.47 -6.83 -24.14
CA GLY A 76 22.24 -6.19 -25.43
C GLY A 76 23.14 -4.97 -25.72
N ILE A 77 23.88 -4.44 -24.74
CA ILE A 77 24.85 -3.34 -24.98
C ILE A 77 25.92 -3.78 -25.97
N TRP A 78 26.46 -4.98 -25.82
CA TRP A 78 27.52 -5.50 -26.68
C TRP A 78 27.08 -5.63 -28.16
N PRO A 79 25.99 -6.33 -28.52
CA PRO A 79 25.54 -6.45 -29.90
C PRO A 79 25.10 -5.10 -30.48
N LEU A 80 24.45 -4.23 -29.68
CA LEU A 80 24.09 -2.88 -30.10
C LEU A 80 25.34 -2.05 -30.45
N SER A 81 26.35 -2.09 -29.58
CA SER A 81 27.62 -1.39 -29.78
C SER A 81 28.35 -1.88 -31.02
N LYS A 82 28.36 -3.21 -31.26
CA LYS A 82 28.93 -3.82 -32.46
C LYS A 82 28.17 -3.40 -33.72
N PHE A 83 26.83 -3.41 -33.69
CA PHE A 83 26.00 -3.03 -34.83
C PHE A 83 26.14 -1.55 -35.20
N LEU A 84 26.37 -0.69 -34.21
CA LEU A 84 26.60 0.75 -34.36
C LEU A 84 28.08 1.11 -34.61
N ASN A 85 28.97 0.13 -34.77
CA ASN A 85 30.41 0.33 -34.97
C ASN A 85 31.05 1.23 -33.90
N VAL A 86 30.64 1.07 -32.63
CA VAL A 86 31.24 1.77 -31.48
C VAL A 86 32.61 1.15 -31.21
N GLN A 87 33.67 1.74 -31.77
CA GLN A 87 35.04 1.29 -31.55
C GLN A 87 35.76 2.22 -30.56
N GLY A 88 35.88 1.76 -29.32
CA GLY A 88 36.72 2.39 -28.29
C GLY A 88 36.00 3.32 -27.30
N ARG A 89 36.69 3.58 -26.18
CA ARG A 89 36.19 4.36 -25.02
C ARG A 89 35.75 5.79 -25.37
N ALA A 90 36.42 6.41 -26.34
CA ALA A 90 36.08 7.75 -26.83
C ALA A 90 34.70 7.83 -27.50
N HIS A 91 34.20 6.72 -28.05
CA HIS A 91 32.87 6.67 -28.67
C HIS A 91 31.74 6.53 -27.64
N LEU A 92 32.07 6.09 -26.43
CA LEU A 92 31.14 5.98 -25.29
C LEU A 92 31.16 7.24 -24.40
N GLY A 93 31.87 8.30 -24.82
CA GLY A 93 31.93 9.55 -24.06
C GLY A 93 32.91 9.54 -22.89
N PHE A 94 33.68 8.47 -22.68
CA PHE A 94 34.72 8.46 -21.64
C PHE A 94 35.94 9.28 -22.10
N PRO A 95 36.30 10.37 -21.39
CA PRO A 95 37.49 11.13 -21.69
C PRO A 95 38.75 10.35 -21.29
N SER A 96 39.75 10.24 -22.17
CA SER A 96 41.06 9.67 -21.82
C SER A 96 41.98 10.72 -21.17
N ARG A 97 41.46 11.48 -20.20
CA ARG A 97 42.20 12.57 -19.55
C ARG A 97 42.85 12.09 -18.26
N ALA A 98 44.07 12.56 -18.00
CA ALA A 98 44.80 12.27 -16.76
C ALA A 98 44.06 12.74 -15.48
N SER A 99 43.10 13.68 -15.60
CA SER A 99 42.32 14.25 -14.50
C SER A 99 41.03 13.51 -14.14
N TRP A 100 40.67 12.43 -14.84
CA TRP A 100 39.33 11.82 -14.71
C TRP A 100 38.97 11.39 -13.28
N HIS A 101 39.96 10.94 -12.50
CA HIS A 101 39.78 10.55 -11.11
C HIS A 101 39.43 11.74 -10.20
N ARG A 102 39.97 12.94 -10.47
CA ARG A 102 39.61 14.16 -9.73
C ARG A 102 38.20 14.59 -10.05
N GLU A 103 37.82 14.55 -11.33
CA GLU A 103 36.45 14.86 -11.77
C GLU A 103 35.44 13.91 -11.13
N LEU A 104 35.74 12.61 -11.13
CA LEU A 104 34.93 11.61 -10.42
C LEU A 104 34.82 11.90 -8.92
N ALA A 105 35.94 12.18 -8.25
CA ALA A 105 35.95 12.51 -6.82
C ALA A 105 35.15 13.78 -6.51
N THR A 106 35.26 14.81 -7.35
CA THR A 106 34.49 16.06 -7.19
C THR A 106 33.00 15.83 -7.41
N GLY A 107 32.61 15.04 -8.42
CA GLY A 107 31.22 14.70 -8.68
C GLY A 107 30.62 13.85 -7.55
N PHE A 108 31.37 12.86 -7.08
CA PHE A 108 30.98 12.04 -5.93
C PHE A 108 30.80 12.90 -4.68
N LEU A 109 31.77 13.77 -4.37
CA LEU A 109 31.70 14.65 -3.19
C LEU A 109 30.51 15.61 -3.29
N ALA A 110 30.29 16.24 -4.45
CA ALA A 110 29.16 17.13 -4.66
C ALA A 110 27.82 16.39 -4.49
N GLY A 111 27.69 15.20 -5.09
CA GLY A 111 26.51 14.34 -4.94
C GLY A 111 26.28 13.92 -3.49
N PHE A 112 27.32 13.42 -2.82
CA PHE A 112 27.25 13.00 -1.42
C PHE A 112 26.87 14.14 -0.48
N VAL A 113 27.52 15.31 -0.62
CA VAL A 113 27.23 16.49 0.20
C VAL A 113 25.79 16.98 -0.05
N SER A 114 25.34 17.01 -1.30
CA SER A 114 23.96 17.42 -1.61
C SER A 114 22.92 16.49 -1.00
N LEU A 115 23.16 15.17 -1.06
CA LEU A 115 22.26 14.17 -0.48
C LEU A 115 22.31 14.19 1.05
N ALA A 116 23.49 14.34 1.65
CA ALA A 116 23.66 14.47 3.09
C ALA A 116 22.97 15.72 3.63
N ALA A 117 23.05 16.85 2.91
CA ALA A 117 22.32 18.07 3.25
C ALA A 117 20.80 17.85 3.16
N ALA A 118 20.30 17.22 2.10
CA ALA A 118 18.88 16.89 1.96
C ALA A 118 18.40 15.94 3.08
N ALA A 119 19.18 14.90 3.41
CA ALA A 119 18.89 13.99 4.51
C ALA A 119 18.89 14.72 5.86
N GLY A 120 19.88 15.57 6.10
CA GLY A 120 19.98 16.39 7.31
C GLY A 120 18.79 17.33 7.48
N MET A 121 18.35 18.00 6.40
CA MET A 121 17.14 18.82 6.41
C MET A 121 15.89 17.99 6.69
N ALA A 122 15.75 16.81 6.08
CA ALA A 122 14.62 15.92 6.32
C ALA A 122 14.58 15.41 7.78
N MET A 123 15.74 15.16 8.38
CA MET A 123 15.85 14.79 9.79
C MET A 123 15.54 15.98 10.71
N ALA A 124 16.06 17.17 10.41
CA ALA A 124 15.79 18.40 11.18
C ALA A 124 14.30 18.77 11.14
N ALA A 125 13.62 18.50 10.02
CA ALA A 125 12.18 18.68 9.86
C ALA A 125 11.34 17.56 10.51
N GLY A 126 11.96 16.56 11.15
CA GLY A 126 11.27 15.42 11.74
C GLY A 126 10.63 14.46 10.72
N ALA A 127 10.87 14.65 9.42
CA ALA A 127 10.35 13.79 8.36
C ALA A 127 11.07 12.43 8.28
N ARG A 128 12.27 12.33 8.84
CA ARG A 128 13.07 11.10 8.93
C ARG A 128 13.57 10.93 10.36
N ILE A 129 13.42 9.73 10.92
CA ILE A 129 13.90 9.39 12.27
C ILE A 129 15.02 8.34 12.11
N LEU A 130 16.11 8.50 12.86
CA LEU A 130 17.13 7.45 12.96
C LEU A 130 16.56 6.27 13.74
N HIS A 131 16.57 5.08 13.15
CA HIS A 131 16.18 3.86 13.86
C HIS A 131 17.21 3.57 14.98
N PRO A 132 16.80 3.56 16.25
CA PRO A 132 17.73 3.37 17.38
C PRO A 132 18.27 1.93 17.49
N ASP A 133 17.62 0.96 16.83
CA ASP A 133 17.97 -0.48 16.92
C ASP A 133 18.76 -1.00 15.70
N LEU A 134 19.51 -0.14 15.02
CA LEU A 134 20.34 -0.53 13.88
C LEU A 134 21.57 -1.33 14.35
N THR A 135 21.49 -2.65 14.23
CA THR A 135 22.66 -3.52 14.43
C THR A 135 23.69 -3.28 13.32
N LEU A 136 24.98 -3.37 13.66
CA LEU A 136 26.08 -3.18 12.71
C LEU A 136 25.97 -4.11 11.49
N GLU A 137 25.54 -5.35 11.70
CA GLU A 137 25.34 -6.34 10.65
C GLU A 137 24.29 -5.89 9.63
N ARG A 138 23.11 -5.43 10.09
CA ARG A 138 22.05 -4.93 9.21
C ARG A 138 22.46 -3.67 8.46
N PHE A 139 23.21 -2.80 9.13
CA PHE A 139 23.77 -1.61 8.48
C PHE A 139 24.74 -1.99 7.37
N LEU A 140 25.69 -2.88 7.65
CA LEU A 140 26.68 -3.33 6.65
C LEU A 140 26.02 -4.06 5.48
N SER A 141 25.03 -4.92 5.72
CA SER A 141 24.31 -5.60 4.64
C SER A 141 23.53 -4.63 3.77
N ALA A 142 22.84 -3.66 4.38
CA ALA A 142 22.09 -2.64 3.65
C ALA A 142 23.02 -1.71 2.86
N ALA A 143 24.14 -1.28 3.47
CA ALA A 143 25.15 -0.46 2.82
C ALA A 143 25.80 -1.19 1.64
N ALA A 144 26.19 -2.45 1.81
CA ALA A 144 26.75 -3.27 0.74
C ALA A 144 25.78 -3.43 -0.43
N SER A 145 24.50 -3.73 -0.14
CA SER A 145 23.46 -3.84 -1.17
C SER A 145 23.21 -2.51 -1.89
N ALA A 146 23.16 -1.39 -1.15
CA ALA A 146 22.98 -0.06 -1.71
C ALA A 146 24.16 0.35 -2.60
N ILE A 147 25.40 0.12 -2.16
CA ILE A 147 26.61 0.40 -2.93
C ILE A 147 26.63 -0.44 -4.21
N ALA A 148 26.33 -1.75 -4.12
CA ALA A 148 26.31 -2.63 -5.28
C ALA A 148 25.24 -2.19 -6.30
N THR A 149 24.04 -1.85 -5.82
CA THR A 149 22.95 -1.35 -6.67
C THR A 149 23.32 -0.03 -7.33
N ALA A 150 23.87 0.91 -6.55
CA ALA A 150 24.30 2.21 -7.06
C ALA A 150 25.41 2.07 -8.12
N ALA A 151 26.38 1.18 -7.90
CA ALA A 151 27.46 0.92 -8.86
C ALA A 151 26.92 0.32 -10.16
N ILE A 152 26.02 -0.66 -10.10
CA ILE A 152 25.41 -1.28 -11.28
C ILE A 152 24.55 -0.26 -12.04
N VAL A 153 23.68 0.48 -11.34
CA VAL A 153 22.81 1.48 -11.95
C VAL A 153 23.64 2.58 -12.60
N ALA A 154 24.63 3.13 -11.89
CA ALA A 154 25.52 4.17 -12.45
C ALA A 154 26.28 3.66 -13.68
N LEU A 155 26.76 2.42 -13.65
CA LEU A 155 27.45 1.81 -14.80
C LEU A 155 26.51 1.66 -16.00
N VAL A 156 25.30 1.15 -15.79
CA VAL A 156 24.29 1.03 -16.85
C VAL A 156 23.89 2.40 -17.37
N GLU A 157 23.66 3.38 -16.50
CA GLU A 157 23.26 4.71 -16.90
C GLU A 157 24.31 5.41 -17.76
N GLU A 158 25.56 5.35 -17.32
CA GLU A 158 26.66 6.00 -18.01
C GLU A 158 27.00 5.26 -19.32
N LEU A 159 26.99 3.92 -19.35
CA LEU A 159 27.29 3.14 -20.55
C LEU A 159 26.16 3.17 -21.58
N LEU A 160 24.92 2.91 -21.15
CA LEU A 160 23.79 2.73 -22.04
C LEU A 160 23.17 4.07 -22.45
N PHE A 161 22.73 4.88 -21.48
CA PHE A 161 21.98 6.11 -21.78
C PHE A 161 22.91 7.22 -22.28
N ARG A 162 23.95 7.57 -21.50
CA ARG A 162 24.87 8.65 -21.88
C ARG A 162 25.88 8.21 -22.95
N GLY A 163 26.42 7.01 -22.84
CA GLY A 163 27.41 6.48 -23.77
C GLY A 163 26.81 6.11 -25.12
N VAL A 164 26.10 4.97 -25.18
CA VAL A 164 25.64 4.39 -26.45
C VAL A 164 24.46 5.18 -27.04
N ILE A 165 23.38 5.42 -26.28
CA ILE A 165 22.16 6.04 -26.81
C ILE A 165 22.40 7.50 -27.16
N PHE A 166 22.74 8.33 -26.18
CA PHE A 166 22.95 9.76 -26.38
C PHE A 166 24.14 10.04 -27.31
N GLY A 167 25.28 9.38 -27.10
CA GLY A 167 26.48 9.57 -27.92
C GLY A 167 26.26 9.28 -29.41
N GLN A 168 25.50 8.23 -29.75
CA GLN A 168 25.20 7.89 -31.15
C GLN A 168 24.11 8.77 -31.74
N LEU A 169 23.09 9.14 -30.95
CA LEU A 169 22.06 10.08 -31.40
C LEU A 169 22.63 11.46 -31.67
N LEU A 170 23.58 11.94 -30.86
CA LEU A 170 24.25 13.22 -31.07
C LEU A 170 25.03 13.25 -32.39
N ARG A 171 25.55 12.10 -32.83
CA ARG A 171 26.24 11.95 -34.13
C ARG A 171 25.28 11.82 -35.31
N ALA A 172 24.09 11.26 -35.10
CA ALA A 172 23.11 10.97 -36.14
C ALA A 172 22.02 12.05 -36.32
N THR A 173 21.78 12.86 -35.28
CA THR A 173 20.64 13.80 -35.18
C THR A 173 21.11 15.17 -34.67
N SER A 174 20.17 16.09 -34.41
CA SER A 174 20.49 17.36 -33.76
C SER A 174 20.72 17.15 -32.26
N CYS A 175 21.48 18.04 -31.62
CA CYS A 175 21.70 18.00 -30.16
C CYS A 175 20.39 17.97 -29.39
N LEU A 176 19.42 18.80 -29.78
CA LEU A 176 18.11 18.84 -29.14
C LEU A 176 17.35 17.52 -29.30
N THR A 177 17.38 16.91 -30.49
CA THR A 177 16.74 15.61 -30.73
C THR A 177 17.38 14.50 -29.90
N ALA A 178 18.72 14.47 -29.84
CA ALA A 178 19.46 13.49 -29.06
C ALA A 178 19.15 13.61 -27.57
N LEU A 179 19.08 14.85 -27.06
CA LEU A 179 18.74 15.14 -25.68
C LEU A 179 17.30 14.70 -25.36
N ILE A 180 16.32 15.19 -26.13
CA ILE A 180 14.90 14.86 -25.90
C ILE A 180 14.68 13.35 -25.95
N PHE A 181 15.21 12.66 -26.97
CA PHE A 181 14.99 11.22 -27.10
C PHE A 181 15.67 10.44 -25.98
N SER A 182 16.95 10.74 -25.67
CA SER A 182 17.65 10.07 -24.59
C SER A 182 16.97 10.28 -23.23
N SER A 183 16.54 11.52 -22.94
CA SER A 183 15.78 11.83 -21.73
C SER A 183 14.41 11.15 -21.68
N ALA A 184 13.72 11.04 -22.81
CA ALA A 184 12.43 10.35 -22.88
C ALA A 184 12.58 8.84 -22.58
N VAL A 185 13.57 8.18 -23.20
CA VAL A 185 13.84 6.75 -22.93
C VAL A 185 14.27 6.55 -21.48
N TYR A 186 15.13 7.43 -20.94
CA TYR A 186 15.52 7.41 -19.53
C TYR A 186 14.31 7.51 -18.59
N ALA A 187 13.43 8.49 -18.85
CA ALA A 187 12.22 8.70 -18.06
C ALA A 187 11.27 7.50 -18.13
N ILE A 188 11.02 6.94 -19.31
CA ILE A 188 10.12 5.77 -19.47
C ILE A 188 10.59 4.61 -18.59
N VAL A 189 11.90 4.33 -18.55
CA VAL A 189 12.45 3.22 -17.76
C VAL A 189 12.42 3.50 -16.24
N HIS A 190 12.60 4.76 -15.83
CA HIS A 190 12.63 5.14 -14.42
C HIS A 190 11.24 5.34 -13.80
N PHE A 191 10.22 5.63 -14.60
CA PHE A 191 8.86 5.89 -14.15
C PHE A 191 7.89 4.74 -14.47
N PHE A 192 8.35 3.50 -14.52
CA PHE A 192 7.46 2.34 -14.63
C PHE A 192 6.49 2.29 -13.45
N GLN A 193 5.20 2.15 -13.79
CA GLN A 193 4.15 1.91 -12.81
C GLN A 193 4.32 0.51 -12.20
N ARG A 194 3.83 0.33 -10.98
CA ARG A 194 3.87 -0.94 -10.26
C ARG A 194 2.52 -1.65 -10.40
N PRO A 195 2.34 -2.60 -11.33
CA PRO A 195 1.08 -3.31 -11.48
C PRO A 195 0.84 -4.28 -10.31
N PRO A 196 -0.43 -4.55 -9.98
CA PRO A 196 -0.78 -5.55 -8.98
C PRO A 196 -0.27 -6.94 -9.40
N SER A 197 0.06 -7.78 -8.42
CA SER A 197 0.50 -9.15 -8.70
C SER A 197 -0.60 -9.95 -9.41
N PRO A 198 -0.32 -10.60 -10.54
CA PRO A 198 -1.29 -11.41 -11.24
C PRO A 198 -1.66 -12.65 -10.41
N SER A 199 -2.93 -13.05 -10.45
CA SER A 199 -3.44 -14.23 -9.76
C SER A 199 -2.95 -15.54 -10.38
N GLU A 200 -2.69 -15.54 -11.69
CA GLU A 200 -2.16 -16.68 -12.44
C GLU A 200 -1.07 -16.22 -13.42
N ILE A 201 0.00 -17.01 -13.51
CA ILE A 201 1.15 -16.72 -14.38
C ILE A 201 1.11 -17.65 -15.59
N THR A 202 0.87 -17.04 -16.74
CA THR A 202 0.89 -17.66 -18.07
C THR A 202 2.13 -17.18 -18.84
N PRO A 203 2.49 -17.83 -19.96
CA PRO A 203 3.57 -17.35 -20.83
C PRO A 203 3.39 -15.90 -21.34
N TRP A 204 2.15 -15.39 -21.37
CA TRP A 204 1.83 -14.04 -21.84
C TRP A 204 1.74 -13.01 -20.71
N THR A 205 1.78 -13.44 -19.44
CA THR A 205 1.57 -12.56 -18.28
C THR A 205 2.64 -11.45 -18.22
N GLY A 206 3.86 -11.71 -18.69
CA GLY A 206 4.90 -10.67 -18.77
C GLY A 206 4.58 -9.55 -19.77
N ILE A 207 3.94 -9.85 -20.90
CA ILE A 207 3.53 -8.80 -21.87
C ILE A 207 2.44 -7.92 -21.27
N TRP A 208 1.46 -8.55 -20.61
CA TRP A 208 0.39 -7.82 -19.93
C TRP A 208 0.93 -6.92 -18.82
N THR A 209 1.81 -7.49 -17.97
CA THR A 209 2.47 -6.75 -16.89
C THR A 209 3.28 -5.58 -17.43
N LEU A 210 4.05 -5.78 -18.50
CA LEU A 210 4.82 -4.71 -19.14
C LEU A 210 3.93 -3.58 -19.66
N GLY A 211 2.81 -3.89 -20.31
CA GLY A 211 1.89 -2.86 -20.79
C GLY A 211 1.18 -2.11 -19.66
N GLN A 212 0.92 -2.76 -18.51
CA GLN A 212 0.45 -2.06 -17.31
C GLN A 212 1.55 -1.17 -16.71
N MET A 213 2.81 -1.62 -16.66
CA MET A 213 3.95 -0.82 -16.20
C MET A 213 4.16 0.45 -17.04
N LEU A 214 3.87 0.37 -18.34
CA LEU A 214 3.92 1.49 -19.28
C LEU A 214 2.66 2.36 -19.27
N GLY A 215 1.64 2.04 -18.47
CA GLY A 215 0.37 2.75 -18.44
C GLY A 215 -0.48 2.57 -19.71
N LEU A 216 -0.15 1.60 -20.56
CA LEU A 216 -0.87 1.29 -21.80
C LEU A 216 -2.14 0.47 -21.55
N PHE A 217 -2.20 -0.25 -20.43
CA PHE A 217 -3.36 -1.03 -20.01
C PHE A 217 -3.88 -0.54 -18.66
N THR A 218 -5.08 0.05 -18.66
CA THR A 218 -5.82 0.27 -17.40
C THR A 218 -6.33 -1.08 -16.89
N PRO A 219 -6.26 -1.38 -15.58
CA PRO A 219 -6.88 -2.58 -15.02
C PRO A 219 -8.40 -2.49 -15.26
N ARG A 220 -8.88 -3.11 -16.34
CA ARG A 220 -10.29 -3.49 -16.45
C ARG A 220 -10.45 -4.68 -15.51
N PHE A 221 -11.45 -4.60 -14.63
CA PHE A 221 -11.91 -5.59 -13.65
C PHE A 221 -11.38 -5.43 -12.21
N PRO A 222 -12.28 -5.22 -11.22
CA PRO A 222 -11.97 -5.51 -9.83
C PRO A 222 -11.69 -7.01 -9.69
N GLN A 223 -10.55 -7.36 -9.11
CA GLN A 223 -10.23 -8.75 -8.79
C GLN A 223 -11.23 -9.26 -7.74
N PRO A 224 -11.91 -10.40 -7.95
CA PRO A 224 -12.65 -11.04 -6.89
C PRO A 224 -11.65 -11.50 -5.83
N VAL A 225 -11.82 -11.00 -4.61
CA VAL A 225 -11.07 -11.45 -3.43
C VAL A 225 -11.36 -12.94 -3.26
N ARG A 226 -10.42 -13.82 -3.66
CA ARG A 226 -10.46 -15.24 -3.28
C ARG A 226 -10.24 -15.31 -1.78
N GLY A 227 -11.32 -15.25 -1.00
CA GLY A 227 -11.32 -15.79 0.35
C GLY A 227 -10.88 -17.26 0.25
N ARG A 228 -9.89 -17.65 1.07
CA ARG A 228 -9.64 -19.07 1.31
C ARG A 228 -10.95 -19.67 1.82
N VAL A 229 -11.61 -20.46 0.99
CA VAL A 229 -12.58 -21.44 1.48
C VAL A 229 -11.77 -22.36 2.37
N GLY A 230 -11.91 -22.20 3.69
CA GLY A 230 -11.35 -23.13 4.65
C GLY A 230 -11.86 -24.51 4.29
N SER A 231 -10.95 -25.48 4.19
CA SER A 231 -11.33 -26.88 4.14
C SER A 231 -12.13 -27.17 5.40
N CYS A 232 -13.42 -27.44 5.28
CA CYS A 232 -14.16 -28.14 6.32
C CYS A 232 -13.48 -29.49 6.53
N ARG A 233 -12.66 -29.61 7.58
CA ARG A 233 -12.32 -30.93 8.12
C ARG A 233 -13.62 -31.50 8.69
N ALA A 234 -14.19 -32.44 7.96
CA ALA A 234 -15.24 -33.30 8.46
C ALA A 234 -14.70 -34.03 9.70
N VAL A 235 -15.31 -33.74 10.85
CA VAL A 235 -15.22 -34.59 12.04
C VAL A 235 -15.93 -35.89 11.68
N SER A 236 -15.16 -36.96 11.60
CA SER A 236 -15.68 -38.31 11.40
C SER A 236 -16.32 -38.81 12.70
N SER A 237 -17.64 -38.83 12.75
CA SER A 237 -18.38 -39.79 13.58
C SER A 237 -19.18 -40.68 12.63
N HIS A 238 -18.61 -41.84 12.30
CA HIS A 238 -19.35 -42.91 11.65
C HIS A 238 -20.23 -43.63 12.67
N GLY A 239 -21.52 -43.62 12.36
CA GLY A 239 -22.54 -44.52 12.88
C GLY A 239 -23.70 -44.56 11.88
N GLY A 240 -23.49 -45.26 10.76
CA GLY A 240 -24.56 -45.85 9.92
C GLY A 240 -25.14 -45.03 8.76
N GLY A 241 -24.87 -45.47 7.52
CA GLY A 241 -25.92 -45.74 6.53
C GLY A 241 -26.10 -44.80 5.33
N VAL A 242 -25.66 -45.32 4.17
CA VAL A 242 -26.19 -45.15 2.79
C VAL A 242 -25.77 -43.90 1.99
N CYS A 243 -24.84 -44.12 1.06
CA CYS A 243 -24.52 -43.25 -0.07
C CYS A 243 -25.48 -43.50 -1.24
N LEU A 244 -26.13 -42.45 -1.77
CA LEU A 244 -26.55 -42.40 -3.17
C LEU A 244 -26.33 -40.98 -3.73
N ASP A 245 -25.50 -40.96 -4.77
CA ASP A 245 -25.37 -40.02 -5.88
C ASP A 245 -24.68 -38.65 -5.75
N ARG A 246 -23.80 -38.40 -6.73
CA ARG A 246 -22.87 -37.27 -6.86
C ARG A 246 -23.46 -36.20 -7.77
N THR A 247 -23.77 -35.02 -7.24
CA THR A 247 -23.83 -33.78 -8.04
C THR A 247 -23.28 -32.58 -7.22
N PRO A 248 -22.41 -31.73 -7.79
CA PRO A 248 -21.89 -30.56 -7.09
C PRO A 248 -22.89 -29.40 -7.11
N CYS A 249 -23.29 -28.93 -5.93
CA CYS A 249 -24.13 -27.75 -5.74
C CYS A 249 -23.46 -26.49 -6.31
N ARG A 250 -24.12 -25.90 -7.30
CA ARG A 250 -23.78 -24.64 -7.96
C ARG A 250 -24.37 -23.48 -7.14
N VAL A 251 -23.52 -22.51 -6.79
CA VAL A 251 -23.92 -21.27 -6.09
C VAL A 251 -24.55 -20.32 -7.12
N ASP A 252 -25.85 -20.48 -7.35
CA ASP A 252 -26.67 -19.55 -8.14
C ASP A 252 -27.99 -19.33 -7.39
N LEU A 253 -27.96 -18.66 -6.23
CA LEU A 253 -29.16 -18.22 -5.50
C LEU A 253 -28.83 -16.98 -4.65
N LEU A 254 -28.52 -15.87 -5.32
CA LEU A 254 -28.54 -14.51 -4.74
C LEU A 254 -28.84 -13.42 -5.80
N ALA A 255 -29.49 -13.80 -6.90
CA ALA A 255 -29.96 -12.88 -7.95
C ALA A 255 -31.50 -12.76 -7.99
N GLU A 256 -32.24 -13.50 -7.17
CA GLU A 256 -33.69 -13.67 -7.32
C GLU A 256 -34.52 -12.99 -6.21
N ALA A 257 -33.90 -12.10 -5.42
CA ALA A 257 -34.56 -11.36 -4.34
C ALA A 257 -34.63 -9.84 -4.55
N MET A 258 -34.18 -9.31 -5.70
CA MET A 258 -34.22 -7.86 -6.01
C MET A 258 -35.11 -7.49 -7.20
N ASP A 259 -36.01 -8.38 -7.64
CA ASP A 259 -36.94 -8.12 -8.74
C ASP A 259 -38.42 -8.14 -8.29
N ARG A 260 -38.76 -7.34 -7.27
CA ARG A 260 -40.17 -7.10 -6.86
C ARG A 260 -40.51 -5.65 -6.50
N ARG A 261 -39.69 -4.68 -6.88
CA ARG A 261 -40.06 -3.25 -6.83
C ARG A 261 -39.44 -2.53 -8.01
N HIS A 262 -40.17 -2.48 -9.12
CA HIS A 262 -40.28 -1.38 -10.09
C HIS A 262 -40.98 -1.88 -11.35
N ARG A 263 -42.30 -2.13 -11.25
CA ARG A 263 -43.16 -2.16 -12.43
C ARG A 263 -43.33 -0.74 -12.95
N GLY A 264 -43.00 -0.50 -14.22
CA GLY A 264 -43.55 0.63 -14.98
C GLY A 264 -42.53 1.45 -15.78
N ARG A 265 -42.03 0.90 -16.89
CA ARG A 265 -41.75 1.61 -18.17
C ARG A 265 -41.24 0.60 -19.23
N PRO A 266 -41.66 0.69 -20.50
CA PRO A 266 -41.40 -0.34 -21.51
C PRO A 266 -39.97 -0.30 -22.08
N PRO A 267 -39.47 -1.40 -22.67
CA PRO A 267 -38.07 -1.54 -23.09
C PRO A 267 -37.85 -1.01 -24.52
N SER A 268 -36.86 -0.14 -24.69
CA SER A 268 -36.27 0.14 -26.00
C SER A 268 -35.08 -0.79 -26.25
N LEU A 269 -35.35 -1.83 -27.05
CA LEU A 269 -34.45 -2.49 -28.02
C LEU A 269 -32.93 -2.31 -27.83
N CYS A 270 -32.28 -3.30 -27.21
CA CYS A 270 -30.88 -3.62 -27.48
C CYS A 270 -30.86 -4.76 -28.52
N LEU A 271 -30.53 -4.40 -29.76
CA LEU A 271 -30.36 -5.29 -30.89
C LEU A 271 -28.88 -5.21 -31.33
N GLY A 272 -28.26 -6.36 -31.58
CA GLY A 272 -26.92 -6.47 -32.21
C GLY A 272 -26.01 -7.44 -31.47
N MET A 273 -26.15 -8.76 -31.65
CA MET A 273 -25.52 -9.58 -32.70
C MET A 273 -23.98 -9.51 -32.68
N GLY A 274 -23.38 -10.66 -32.33
CA GLY A 274 -22.02 -10.98 -32.78
C GLY A 274 -22.04 -11.50 -34.22
N LEU A 275 -20.90 -11.33 -34.91
CA LEU A 275 -20.29 -12.31 -35.82
C LEU A 275 -19.00 -11.72 -36.45
N ILE A 276 -17.89 -12.34 -36.10
CA ILE A 276 -16.79 -12.88 -36.95
C ILE A 276 -16.39 -12.12 -38.24
N ALA A 277 -15.10 -11.73 -38.26
CA ALA A 277 -14.13 -11.73 -39.36
C ALA A 277 -14.52 -11.27 -40.77
N SER A 278 -13.90 -10.17 -41.23
CA SER A 278 -13.06 -10.09 -42.44
C SER A 278 -12.80 -8.62 -42.82
N GLY A 279 -11.57 -8.32 -43.28
CA GLY A 279 -11.22 -7.25 -44.22
C GLY A 279 -11.54 -5.77 -43.91
N GLY A 280 -10.50 -4.93 -43.98
CA GLY A 280 -10.64 -3.53 -44.41
C GLY A 280 -10.54 -2.45 -43.32
N TRP A 281 -9.33 -1.96 -43.06
CA TRP A 281 -9.06 -0.88 -42.08
C TRP A 281 -8.98 0.52 -42.71
N MET A 282 -9.68 0.79 -43.83
CA MET A 282 -9.58 2.08 -44.56
C MET A 282 -10.89 2.79 -44.93
N ASP A 283 -12.08 2.25 -44.65
CA ASP A 283 -13.34 2.89 -45.11
C ASP A 283 -14.13 3.66 -44.04
N HIS A 284 -13.64 3.74 -42.79
CA HIS A 284 -14.39 4.38 -41.69
C HIS A 284 -14.09 5.87 -41.47
N VAL A 285 -13.24 6.51 -42.27
CA VAL A 285 -12.95 7.96 -42.15
C VAL A 285 -13.86 8.83 -43.03
N ALA A 286 -14.61 8.24 -43.97
CA ALA A 286 -15.41 9.00 -44.95
C ALA A 286 -16.90 9.19 -44.60
N ALA A 287 -17.43 8.59 -43.52
CA ALA A 287 -18.85 8.66 -43.17
C ALA A 287 -19.20 9.65 -42.02
N ALA A 288 -18.21 10.35 -41.44
CA ALA A 288 -18.43 11.28 -40.32
C ALA A 288 -18.68 12.75 -40.75
N SER A 289 -18.68 13.07 -42.04
CA SER A 289 -18.76 14.45 -42.54
C SER A 289 -20.13 14.87 -43.10
N ARG A 290 -21.21 14.12 -42.84
CA ARG A 290 -22.54 14.40 -43.46
C ARG A 290 -23.76 14.50 -42.54
N LEU A 291 -23.57 14.69 -41.22
CA LEU A 291 -24.68 14.95 -40.29
C LEU A 291 -24.39 16.14 -39.37
N CYS A 292 -24.16 17.32 -39.96
CA CYS A 292 -24.06 18.58 -39.23
C CYS A 292 -24.98 19.66 -39.82
N ARG A 293 -26.25 19.31 -40.07
CA ARG A 293 -27.33 20.28 -40.27
C ARG A 293 -28.61 19.74 -39.66
N LEU A 294 -28.99 20.34 -38.54
CA LEU A 294 -30.32 20.58 -37.99
C LEU A 294 -30.21 20.52 -36.46
N GLY A 295 -30.35 21.69 -35.85
CA GLY A 295 -30.18 21.89 -34.41
C GLY A 295 -31.37 21.42 -33.58
N ALA A 296 -31.07 20.96 -32.37
CA ALA A 296 -31.80 21.15 -31.12
C ALA A 296 -31.15 20.26 -30.04
N ALA A 297 -30.85 20.83 -28.88
CA ALA A 297 -30.14 20.19 -27.76
C ALA A 297 -31.00 19.10 -27.05
N PRO A 298 -30.42 18.24 -26.17
CA PRO A 298 -30.06 18.68 -24.82
C PRO A 298 -28.69 18.19 -24.31
N GLY A 299 -28.18 18.92 -23.31
CA GLY A 299 -26.85 18.80 -22.71
C GLY A 299 -26.28 17.40 -22.52
N ILE A 300 -25.28 17.08 -23.33
CA ILE A 300 -24.24 16.12 -22.97
C ILE A 300 -23.24 16.89 -22.12
N SER A 301 -23.27 16.68 -20.80
CA SER A 301 -22.12 17.00 -19.96
C SER A 301 -20.96 16.13 -20.41
N ILE A 302 -20.14 16.66 -21.33
CA ILE A 302 -18.81 16.15 -21.60
C ILE A 302 -18.03 16.42 -20.33
N MET A 303 -18.03 15.45 -19.42
CA MET A 303 -17.07 15.42 -18.33
C MET A 303 -15.70 15.32 -19.01
N ILE A 304 -14.99 16.45 -19.06
CA ILE A 304 -13.61 16.50 -19.55
C ILE A 304 -12.80 15.64 -18.56
N VAL A 305 -12.68 14.35 -18.87
CA VAL A 305 -11.77 13.46 -18.19
C VAL A 305 -10.38 13.95 -18.60
N LEU A 306 -9.70 14.65 -17.70
CA LEU A 306 -8.30 15.02 -17.89
C LEU A 306 -7.51 13.79 -18.35
N PRO A 307 -6.64 13.91 -19.37
CA PRO A 307 -5.83 12.80 -19.86
C PRO A 307 -5.05 12.13 -18.72
N PRO A 308 -4.90 10.79 -18.72
CA PRO A 308 -4.18 10.05 -17.68
C PRO A 308 -2.73 10.54 -17.47
N VAL A 309 -2.14 11.20 -18.47
CA VAL A 309 -0.82 11.85 -18.40
C VAL A 309 -0.72 12.90 -17.28
N VAL A 310 -1.78 13.67 -17.02
CA VAL A 310 -1.78 14.70 -15.96
C VAL A 310 -1.95 14.05 -14.57
N ARG A 311 -2.69 12.94 -14.49
CA ARG A 311 -2.87 12.15 -13.27
C ARG A 311 -1.57 11.44 -12.87
N SER A 312 -0.87 10.86 -13.84
CA SER A 312 0.43 10.20 -13.63
C SER A 312 1.56 11.15 -13.24
N PHE A 313 1.58 12.38 -13.76
CA PHE A 313 2.59 13.36 -13.31
C PHE A 313 2.36 13.77 -11.86
N ARG A 314 1.10 14.02 -11.46
CA ARG A 314 0.74 14.31 -10.07
C ARG A 314 1.08 13.14 -9.15
N GLU A 315 0.77 11.90 -9.54
CA GLU A 315 1.10 10.70 -8.76
C GLU A 315 2.61 10.42 -8.71
N ALA A 316 3.36 10.69 -9.77
CA ALA A 316 4.82 10.58 -9.79
C ALA A 316 5.51 11.64 -8.91
N VAL A 317 5.03 12.89 -8.96
CA VAL A 317 5.48 13.97 -8.07
C VAL A 317 5.11 13.66 -6.62
N LEU A 318 3.89 13.17 -6.38
CA LEU A 318 3.46 12.74 -5.04
C LEU A 318 4.22 11.50 -4.57
N GLY A 319 4.58 10.55 -5.42
CA GLY A 319 5.39 9.37 -5.08
C GLY A 319 6.86 9.72 -4.78
N TRP A 320 7.33 10.87 -5.28
CA TRP A 320 8.63 11.43 -4.90
C TRP A 320 8.60 12.10 -3.51
N VAL A 321 7.49 12.76 -3.17
CA VAL A 321 7.28 13.42 -1.86
C VAL A 321 6.78 12.44 -0.78
N TYR A 322 6.03 11.41 -1.17
CA TYR A 322 5.43 10.37 -0.33
C TYR A 322 5.79 8.98 -0.90
N PRO A 323 7.00 8.48 -0.60
CA PRO A 323 7.43 7.20 -1.15
C PRO A 323 6.47 6.06 -0.71
N GLU A 324 6.12 5.17 -1.65
CA GLU A 324 5.31 3.97 -1.43
C GLU A 324 6.10 2.86 -0.71
N VAL A 325 6.81 3.25 0.34
CA VAL A 325 7.55 2.37 1.22
C VAL A 325 6.81 2.22 2.53
N CYS A 326 6.97 1.07 3.16
CA CYS A 326 6.42 0.78 4.46
C CYS A 326 6.94 1.79 5.48
N PHE A 327 6.02 2.46 6.16
CA PHE A 327 6.35 3.41 7.20
C PHE A 327 7.05 2.75 8.40
N LEU A 328 6.80 1.45 8.65
CA LEU A 328 7.34 0.75 9.82
C LEU A 328 8.75 0.18 9.55
N CYS A 329 8.96 -0.50 8.42
CA CYS A 329 10.27 -1.12 8.13
C CYS A 329 11.14 -0.35 7.14
N GLY A 330 10.60 0.68 6.47
CA GLY A 330 11.33 1.53 5.52
C GLY A 330 11.74 0.85 4.20
N ILE A 331 11.48 -0.44 4.02
CA ILE A 331 12.00 -1.25 2.90
C ILE A 331 10.88 -1.89 2.08
N GLY A 332 9.85 -2.44 2.75
CA GLY A 332 8.77 -3.16 2.07
C GLY A 332 7.86 -2.23 1.27
N ASP A 333 7.28 -2.70 0.18
CA ASP A 333 6.35 -1.91 -0.62
C ASP A 333 5.02 -1.71 0.12
N ALA A 334 4.53 -0.47 0.17
CA ALA A 334 3.27 -0.16 0.83
C ALA A 334 2.56 1.02 0.18
N ASN A 335 1.25 0.90 0.03
CA ASN A 335 0.40 1.92 -0.60
C ASN A 335 -0.64 2.47 0.38
N ARG A 336 -1.37 3.50 -0.05
CA ARG A 336 -2.39 4.16 0.76
C ARG A 336 -3.52 3.24 1.23
N GLU A 337 -3.95 2.29 0.40
CA GLU A 337 -5.05 1.36 0.74
C GLU A 337 -4.71 0.49 1.95
N HIS A 338 -3.43 0.17 2.10
CA HIS A 338 -2.88 -0.61 3.20
C HIS A 338 -2.29 0.26 4.32
N GLY A 339 -2.60 1.55 4.31
CA GLY A 339 -2.09 2.53 5.27
C GLY A 339 -0.57 2.70 5.25
N TYR A 340 0.10 2.49 4.13
CA TYR A 340 1.56 2.54 4.03
C TYR A 340 2.28 1.56 4.97
N VAL A 341 1.68 0.40 5.26
CA VAL A 341 2.37 -0.72 5.92
C VAL A 341 2.48 -1.88 4.94
N CYS A 342 3.66 -2.46 4.75
CA CYS A 342 3.83 -3.61 3.85
C CYS A 342 3.18 -4.88 4.40
N GLN A 343 2.99 -5.88 3.55
CA GLN A 343 2.39 -7.16 3.94
C GLN A 343 3.18 -7.87 5.05
N ASP A 344 4.52 -7.84 5.01
CA ASP A 344 5.34 -8.49 6.04
C ASP A 344 5.14 -7.85 7.42
N CYS A 345 5.09 -6.51 7.48
CA CYS A 345 4.80 -5.80 8.72
C CYS A 345 3.37 -6.09 9.18
N GLN A 346 2.39 -6.08 8.29
CA GLN A 346 1.02 -6.44 8.64
C GLN A 346 0.92 -7.87 9.18
N ALA A 347 1.64 -8.83 8.60
CA ALA A 347 1.71 -10.21 9.08
C ALA A 347 2.33 -10.31 10.49
N GLY A 348 3.21 -9.37 10.85
CA GLY A 348 3.75 -9.23 12.21
C GLY A 348 2.75 -8.68 13.24
N ILE A 349 1.59 -8.17 12.83
CA ILE A 349 0.56 -7.66 13.76
C ILE A 349 -0.16 -8.85 14.40
N ARG A 350 0.07 -9.02 15.70
CA ARG A 350 -0.58 -10.08 16.49
C ARG A 350 -2.02 -9.67 16.84
N ARG A 351 -2.99 -10.36 16.25
CA ARG A 351 -4.42 -10.18 16.53
C ARG A 351 -4.79 -10.86 17.85
N ILE A 352 -5.76 -10.31 18.58
CA ILE A 352 -6.32 -10.98 19.76
C ILE A 352 -7.44 -11.90 19.28
N LEU A 353 -7.30 -13.18 19.63
CA LEU A 353 -8.26 -14.24 19.33
C LEU A 353 -8.73 -14.89 20.64
N PRO A 354 -9.92 -15.50 20.66
CA PRO A 354 -10.35 -16.29 21.79
C PRO A 354 -9.41 -17.50 22.03
N PRO A 355 -9.31 -18.00 23.27
CA PRO A 355 -10.02 -17.52 24.45
C PRO A 355 -9.33 -16.31 25.12
N PHE A 356 -10.15 -15.41 25.63
CA PHE A 356 -9.73 -14.21 26.36
C PHE A 356 -10.59 -13.98 27.59
N CYS A 357 -10.09 -13.16 28.52
CA CYS A 357 -10.83 -12.78 29.70
C CYS A 357 -12.17 -12.12 29.33
N ASN A 358 -13.27 -12.61 29.90
CA ASN A 358 -14.62 -12.11 29.65
C ASN A 358 -14.76 -10.61 29.94
N ARG A 359 -14.11 -10.12 31.00
CA ARG A 359 -14.17 -8.70 31.37
C ARG A 359 -13.20 -7.83 30.60
N CYS A 360 -11.90 -8.09 30.63
CA CYS A 360 -10.92 -7.15 30.06
C CYS A 360 -10.37 -7.52 28.67
N GLY A 361 -10.71 -8.70 28.14
CA GLY A 361 -10.25 -9.16 26.84
C GLY A 361 -8.77 -9.53 26.79
N LEU A 362 -8.13 -9.78 27.95
CA LEU A 362 -6.76 -10.29 28.01
C LEU A 362 -6.72 -11.76 27.52
N PRO A 363 -6.02 -12.08 26.43
CA PRO A 363 -5.91 -13.46 25.94
C PRO A 363 -5.05 -14.32 26.88
N PHE A 364 -5.33 -15.62 26.92
CA PHE A 364 -4.59 -16.58 27.73
C PHE A 364 -4.36 -17.88 26.95
N ALA A 365 -3.35 -18.64 27.36
CA ALA A 365 -3.07 -19.95 26.78
C ALA A 365 -3.96 -21.01 27.46
N GLY A 366 -4.73 -21.75 26.66
CA GLY A 366 -5.56 -22.86 27.11
C GLY A 366 -6.85 -23.00 26.31
N GLU A 367 -7.57 -24.10 26.50
CA GLU A 367 -8.94 -24.27 26.05
C GLU A 367 -9.85 -24.11 27.27
N SER A 368 -10.77 -23.15 27.24
CA SER A 368 -11.79 -23.02 28.28
C SER A 368 -13.14 -22.85 27.64
N SER A 369 -14.05 -23.78 27.93
CA SER A 369 -15.46 -23.74 27.55
C SER A 369 -16.31 -22.90 28.51
N VAL A 370 -15.71 -22.37 29.58
CA VAL A 370 -16.38 -21.63 30.64
C VAL A 370 -15.78 -20.23 30.74
N GLY A 371 -16.61 -19.25 31.12
CA GLY A 371 -16.17 -17.86 31.22
C GLY A 371 -14.97 -17.65 32.16
N PHE A 372 -13.87 -17.11 31.63
CA PHE A 372 -12.64 -16.86 32.39
C PHE A 372 -12.50 -15.38 32.78
N GLU A 373 -12.20 -15.11 34.05
CA GLU A 373 -11.71 -13.81 34.52
C GLU A 373 -10.23 -13.91 34.89
N CYS A 374 -9.39 -13.03 34.33
CA CYS A 374 -7.97 -13.01 34.65
C CYS A 374 -7.73 -12.39 36.04
N SER A 375 -6.57 -12.66 36.64
CA SER A 375 -6.10 -12.04 37.89
C SER A 375 -6.07 -10.50 37.88
N ASN A 376 -6.07 -9.90 36.70
CA ASN A 376 -6.16 -8.45 36.53
C ASN A 376 -7.58 -7.89 36.71
N CYS A 377 -8.60 -8.75 36.68
CA CYS A 377 -10.01 -8.42 36.85
C CYS A 377 -10.58 -9.00 38.15
N ASP A 378 -10.04 -10.15 38.57
CA ASP A 378 -10.51 -10.84 39.76
C ASP A 378 -10.47 -9.93 41.00
N GLY A 379 -11.57 -9.89 41.74
CA GLY A 379 -11.73 -9.05 42.93
C GLY A 379 -11.75 -7.52 42.70
N ILE A 380 -11.79 -7.03 41.45
CA ILE A 380 -11.82 -5.58 41.15
C ILE A 380 -13.19 -5.15 40.62
N GLU A 381 -13.79 -4.16 41.27
CA GLU A 381 -15.00 -3.52 40.73
C GLU A 381 -14.63 -2.52 39.61
N LEU A 382 -14.98 -2.88 38.38
CA LEU A 382 -14.80 -2.04 37.19
C LEU A 382 -16.18 -1.56 36.74
N ALA A 383 -16.28 -0.28 36.40
CA ALA A 383 -17.53 0.35 35.99
C ALA A 383 -17.97 -0.04 34.58
N PHE A 384 -17.05 -0.47 33.71
CA PHE A 384 -17.40 -1.06 32.41
C PHE A 384 -17.64 -2.58 32.55
N HIS A 385 -18.47 -3.14 31.65
CA HIS A 385 -18.86 -4.56 31.69
C HIS A 385 -17.85 -5.44 30.95
N HIS A 386 -17.55 -5.07 29.71
CA HIS A 386 -16.64 -5.82 28.83
C HIS A 386 -15.69 -4.86 28.14
N ALA A 387 -14.48 -5.33 27.88
CA ALA A 387 -13.50 -4.67 27.05
C ALA A 387 -12.94 -5.66 26.03
N ARG A 388 -12.79 -5.20 24.79
CA ARG A 388 -12.14 -5.94 23.70
C ARG A 388 -11.13 -5.06 22.98
N SER A 389 -10.13 -5.69 22.39
CA SER A 389 -9.11 -5.01 21.60
C SER A 389 -8.81 -5.80 20.33
N ALA A 390 -8.45 -5.11 19.25
CA ALA A 390 -8.20 -5.77 17.97
C ALA A 390 -6.83 -6.50 17.93
N LEU A 391 -5.81 -5.92 18.57
CA LEU A 391 -4.43 -6.41 18.51
C LEU A 391 -3.68 -6.34 19.84
N HIS A 392 -2.60 -7.10 19.95
CA HIS A 392 -1.63 -6.97 21.03
C HIS A 392 -0.77 -5.72 20.82
N ALA A 393 -0.54 -4.96 21.89
CA ALA A 393 0.44 -3.87 21.89
C ALA A 393 1.87 -4.42 22.03
N SER A 394 2.32 -5.24 21.08
CA SER A 394 3.67 -5.80 21.02
C SER A 394 4.20 -5.84 19.59
N GLY A 395 5.53 -5.77 19.45
CA GLY A 395 6.21 -5.72 18.15
C GLY A 395 5.60 -4.65 17.24
N VAL A 396 5.26 -5.05 16.00
CA VAL A 396 4.65 -4.15 15.00
C VAL A 396 3.37 -3.48 15.50
N GLY A 397 2.56 -4.18 16.31
CA GLY A 397 1.33 -3.61 16.88
C GLY A 397 1.62 -2.45 17.84
N LEU A 398 2.71 -2.53 18.61
CA LEU A 398 3.14 -1.45 19.49
C LEU A 398 3.66 -0.26 18.68
N ASP A 399 4.48 -0.51 17.66
CA ASP A 399 5.02 0.55 16.78
C ASP A 399 3.90 1.31 16.08
N LEU A 400 2.90 0.58 15.58
CA LEU A 400 1.75 1.16 14.91
C LEU A 400 0.95 2.07 15.86
N VAL A 401 0.69 1.60 17.08
CA VAL A 401 0.04 2.40 18.13
C VAL A 401 0.88 3.62 18.51
N HIS A 402 2.19 3.48 18.65
CA HIS A 402 3.09 4.58 19.01
C HIS A 402 3.09 5.67 17.95
N HIS A 403 3.26 5.31 16.68
CA HIS A 403 3.20 6.23 15.56
C HIS A 403 1.83 6.89 15.42
N TYR A 404 0.76 6.13 15.62
CA TYR A 404 -0.59 6.67 15.61
C TYR A 404 -0.88 7.60 16.80
N LYS A 405 -0.20 7.44 17.94
CA LYS A 405 -0.42 8.24 19.16
C LYS A 405 0.44 9.49 19.24
N TYR A 406 1.69 9.43 18.79
CA TYR A 406 2.69 10.47 19.02
C TYR A 406 3.21 11.14 17.75
N HIS A 407 3.03 10.51 16.58
CA HIS A 407 3.64 10.97 15.32
C HIS A 407 2.61 11.40 14.26
N GLY A 408 1.33 11.54 14.60
CA GLY A 408 0.33 12.02 13.65
C GLY A 408 0.12 11.10 12.43
N ALA A 409 0.43 9.80 12.56
CA ALA A 409 0.40 8.83 11.45
C ALA A 409 -1.03 8.42 11.04
N LEU A 410 -1.88 9.41 10.72
CA LEU A 410 -3.29 9.21 10.35
C LEU A 410 -3.46 8.43 9.04
N TRP A 411 -2.42 8.34 8.23
CA TRP A 411 -2.41 7.48 7.04
C TRP A 411 -2.58 5.99 7.37
N PHE A 412 -2.43 5.57 8.65
CA PHE A 412 -2.78 4.21 9.08
C PHE A 412 -4.29 3.93 9.13
N ASP A 413 -5.17 4.94 9.03
CA ASP A 413 -6.61 4.78 9.14
C ASP A 413 -7.21 3.64 8.29
N PRO A 414 -6.84 3.44 6.99
CA PRO A 414 -7.38 2.35 6.19
C PRO A 414 -7.03 0.97 6.76
N LEU A 415 -5.77 0.79 7.19
CA LEU A 415 -5.31 -0.45 7.82
C LEU A 415 -6.00 -0.67 9.16
N LEU A 416 -6.08 0.37 9.99
CA LEU A 416 -6.72 0.31 11.30
C LEU A 416 -8.20 -0.04 11.21
N LYS A 417 -8.92 0.60 10.29
CA LYS A 417 -10.32 0.30 10.02
C LYS A 417 -10.50 -1.17 9.66
N ARG A 418 -9.66 -1.70 8.75
CA ARG A 418 -9.70 -3.10 8.34
C ARG A 418 -9.41 -4.05 9.50
N LEU A 419 -8.37 -3.79 10.28
CA LEU A 419 -7.99 -4.63 11.43
C LEU A 419 -9.10 -4.68 12.49
N MET A 420 -9.76 -3.56 12.74
CA MET A 420 -10.92 -3.51 13.64
C MET A 420 -12.13 -4.23 13.05
N SER A 421 -12.47 -3.98 11.78
CA SER A 421 -13.66 -4.56 11.13
C SER A 421 -13.59 -6.07 10.98
N GLU A 422 -12.39 -6.61 10.80
CA GLU A 422 -12.16 -8.05 10.67
C GLU A 422 -11.98 -8.74 12.04
N SER A 423 -11.97 -8.00 13.16
CA SER A 423 -11.75 -8.60 14.48
C SER A 423 -12.99 -9.38 14.90
N GLU A 424 -12.81 -10.67 15.23
CA GLU A 424 -13.90 -11.52 15.76
C GLU A 424 -14.51 -10.94 17.04
N SER A 425 -13.71 -10.20 17.83
CA SER A 425 -14.20 -9.53 19.03
C SER A 425 -15.23 -8.43 18.73
N LEU A 426 -15.28 -7.93 17.49
CA LEU A 426 -16.21 -6.87 17.09
C LEU A 426 -17.66 -7.37 17.00
N ASP A 427 -17.87 -8.67 16.78
CA ASP A 427 -19.22 -9.21 16.60
C ASP A 427 -20.12 -8.99 17.82
N ALA A 428 -19.54 -8.99 19.02
CA ALA A 428 -20.24 -8.69 20.26
C ALA A 428 -20.72 -7.22 20.36
N PHE A 429 -20.25 -6.33 19.48
CA PHE A 429 -20.59 -4.91 19.45
C PHE A 429 -21.60 -4.54 18.35
N ARG A 430 -22.06 -5.52 17.55
CA ARG A 430 -22.92 -5.24 16.38
C ARG A 430 -24.38 -4.93 16.71
N SER A 431 -24.86 -5.22 17.92
CA SER A 431 -26.26 -5.04 18.28
C SER A 431 -26.44 -4.52 19.71
N GLY A 432 -27.53 -3.76 19.92
CA GLY A 432 -27.93 -3.29 21.25
C GLY A 432 -27.19 -2.04 21.77
N PHE A 433 -26.33 -1.41 20.97
CA PHE A 433 -25.63 -0.17 21.33
C PHE A 433 -26.31 1.05 20.71
N HIS A 434 -26.29 2.17 21.43
CA HIS A 434 -26.96 3.41 21.01
C HIS A 434 -25.99 4.47 20.50
N ALA A 435 -24.74 4.45 20.97
CA ALA A 435 -23.73 5.44 20.61
C ALA A 435 -22.31 4.93 20.87
N ILE A 436 -21.36 5.53 20.16
CA ILE A 436 -19.92 5.41 20.39
C ILE A 436 -19.44 6.70 21.05
N VAL A 437 -18.76 6.59 22.18
CA VAL A 437 -18.22 7.70 22.95
C VAL A 437 -16.70 7.54 23.01
N PRO A 438 -15.89 8.47 22.48
CA PRO A 438 -14.44 8.38 22.60
C PRO A 438 -13.99 8.88 23.98
N VAL A 439 -12.90 8.31 24.51
CA VAL A 439 -12.22 8.85 25.69
C VAL A 439 -11.72 10.27 25.38
N PRO A 440 -12.08 11.29 26.19
CA PRO A 440 -11.71 12.66 25.91
C PRO A 440 -10.24 12.93 26.26
N LEU A 441 -9.59 13.70 25.40
CA LEU A 441 -8.25 14.20 25.63
C LEU A 441 -8.32 15.54 26.38
N HIS A 442 -7.30 15.86 27.18
CA HIS A 442 -7.22 17.16 27.84
C HIS A 442 -6.94 18.25 26.78
N PRO A 443 -7.53 19.46 26.85
CA PRO A 443 -7.34 20.50 25.84
C PRO A 443 -5.87 20.80 25.51
N THR A 444 -4.99 20.86 26.52
CA THR A 444 -3.53 21.02 26.31
C THR A 444 -2.93 19.92 25.44
N LYS A 445 -3.28 18.65 25.70
CA LYS A 445 -2.79 17.51 24.91
C LYS A 445 -3.42 17.46 23.52
N GLN A 446 -4.65 17.96 23.38
CA GLN A 446 -5.31 18.08 22.08
C GLN A 446 -4.64 19.17 21.23
N ALA A 447 -4.20 20.27 21.84
CA ALA A 447 -3.39 21.29 21.16
C ALA A 447 -1.99 20.76 20.78
N GLU A 448 -1.31 20.04 21.67
CA GLU A 448 0.01 19.44 21.40
C GLU A 448 -0.02 18.40 20.26
N ARG A 449 -1.09 17.61 20.19
CA ARG A 449 -1.19 16.49 19.25
C ARG A 449 -2.04 16.80 18.03
N GLU A 450 -2.71 17.94 18.00
CA GLU A 450 -3.66 18.39 16.95
C GLU A 450 -4.90 17.51 16.75
N TYR A 451 -4.96 16.28 17.31
CA TYR A 451 -6.11 15.37 17.22
C TYR A 451 -6.27 14.48 18.46
N ASN A 452 -7.49 13.99 18.67
CA ASN A 452 -7.82 12.94 19.65
C ASN A 452 -7.83 11.55 18.96
N GLN A 453 -6.89 10.68 19.34
CA GLN A 453 -6.75 9.33 18.80
C GLN A 453 -8.02 8.49 19.00
N ALA A 454 -8.60 8.56 20.20
CA ALA A 454 -9.80 7.80 20.57
C ALA A 454 -11.00 8.24 19.73
N GLU A 455 -11.14 9.54 19.47
CA GLU A 455 -12.17 10.09 18.59
C GLU A 455 -11.98 9.64 17.14
N ARG A 456 -10.73 9.65 16.64
CA ARG A 456 -10.42 9.22 15.28
C ARG A 456 -10.74 7.74 15.08
N LEU A 457 -10.31 6.87 16.02
CA LEU A 457 -10.67 5.46 16.04
C LEU A 457 -12.18 5.26 16.19
N GLY A 458 -12.84 6.04 17.04
CA GLY A 458 -14.28 6.04 17.23
C GLY A 458 -15.03 6.36 15.94
N ARG A 459 -14.53 7.30 15.13
CA ARG A 459 -15.11 7.63 13.81
C ARG A 459 -14.97 6.48 12.81
N LEU A 460 -13.83 5.78 12.81
CA LEU A 460 -13.67 4.58 12.00
C LEU A 460 -14.64 3.49 12.44
N LEU A 461 -14.76 3.25 13.75
CA LEU A 461 -15.65 2.25 14.33
C LEU A 461 -17.14 2.57 14.08
N ALA A 462 -17.54 3.84 14.22
CA ALA A 462 -18.88 4.34 13.92
C ALA A 462 -19.28 4.02 12.48
N SER A 463 -18.36 4.20 11.53
CA SER A 463 -18.61 3.85 10.13
C SER A 463 -18.70 2.35 9.84
N VAL A 464 -18.24 1.50 10.76
CA VAL A 464 -18.31 0.03 10.63
C VAL A 464 -19.56 -0.52 11.31
N LEU A 465 -19.96 0.06 12.45
CA LEU A 465 -21.10 -0.39 13.25
C LEU A 465 -22.40 0.36 12.93
N ASP A 466 -22.34 1.40 12.10
CA ASP A 466 -23.46 2.30 11.79
C ASP A 466 -24.09 2.91 13.06
N LEU A 467 -23.22 3.45 13.92
CA LEU A 467 -23.61 4.08 15.19
C LEU A 467 -23.18 5.55 15.23
N PRO A 468 -23.95 6.43 15.91
CA PRO A 468 -23.54 7.82 16.08
C PRO A 468 -22.30 7.90 16.99
N LEU A 469 -21.32 8.72 16.56
CA LEU A 469 -20.19 9.13 17.39
C LEU A 469 -20.57 10.37 18.20
N VAL A 470 -20.45 10.31 19.52
CA VAL A 470 -20.80 11.40 20.43
C VAL A 470 -19.61 11.84 21.26
N THR A 471 -19.12 13.06 21.02
CA THR A 471 -17.93 13.65 21.67
C THR A 471 -18.26 14.54 22.87
N GLU A 472 -19.51 14.97 23.01
CA GLU A 472 -19.88 16.07 23.92
C GLU A 472 -20.26 15.62 25.33
N TRP A 473 -20.59 14.34 25.54
CA TRP A 473 -21.12 13.88 26.84
C TRP A 473 -20.08 13.93 27.96
N ILE A 474 -18.84 13.58 27.68
CA ILE A 474 -17.78 13.51 28.69
C ILE A 474 -16.59 14.39 28.31
N GLY A 475 -15.99 15.04 29.30
CA GLY A 475 -14.80 15.87 29.14
C GLY A 475 -13.69 15.46 30.10
N ARG A 476 -12.48 15.94 29.82
CA ARG A 476 -11.32 15.78 30.71
C ARG A 476 -10.90 17.13 31.27
N ARG A 477 -11.17 17.37 32.55
CA ARG A 477 -10.92 18.64 33.24
C ARG A 477 -9.48 18.79 33.76
N THR A 478 -8.89 17.69 34.24
CA THR A 478 -7.60 17.74 34.93
C THR A 478 -6.47 17.24 34.02
N PRO A 479 -5.40 18.02 33.80
CA PRO A 479 -4.20 17.54 33.13
C PRO A 479 -3.47 16.59 34.07
N THR A 480 -3.49 15.29 33.77
CA THR A 480 -2.70 14.30 34.52
C THR A 480 -1.41 14.03 33.76
N SER A 481 -0.27 14.20 34.41
CA SER A 481 1.05 13.88 33.85
C SER A 481 1.13 12.43 33.34
N THR A 482 1.82 12.21 32.22
CA THR A 482 2.03 10.88 31.62
C THR A 482 2.98 10.07 32.50
N GLN A 483 2.50 8.99 33.12
CA GLN A 483 3.19 8.34 34.24
C GLN A 483 3.71 6.94 33.89
N THR A 484 4.91 6.91 33.34
CA THR A 484 5.74 5.70 33.21
C THR A 484 6.21 5.15 34.58
N ARG A 485 6.17 5.95 35.66
CA ARG A 485 6.68 5.56 37.00
C ARG A 485 5.62 5.29 38.09
N LEU A 486 4.31 5.35 37.80
CA LEU A 486 3.29 5.12 38.85
C LEU A 486 2.77 3.68 38.89
N THR A 487 2.57 3.18 40.10
CA THR A 487 1.94 1.90 40.39
C THR A 487 0.47 1.89 39.95
N ARG A 488 -0.11 0.69 39.80
CA ARG A 488 -1.54 0.51 39.43
C ARG A 488 -2.49 1.30 40.34
N ARG A 489 -2.29 1.25 41.67
CA ARG A 489 -3.12 1.99 42.64
C ARG A 489 -3.01 3.50 42.44
N GLN A 490 -1.80 4.00 42.21
CA GLN A 490 -1.56 5.42 41.96
C GLN A 490 -2.15 5.89 40.63
N ARG A 491 -2.08 5.07 39.56
CA ARG A 491 -2.75 5.36 38.28
C ARG A 491 -4.27 5.44 38.44
N SER A 492 -4.87 4.53 39.19
CA SER A 492 -6.32 4.56 39.46
C SER A 492 -6.73 5.79 40.27
N ALA A 493 -5.96 6.17 41.30
CA ALA A 493 -6.24 7.36 42.10
C ALA A 493 -6.12 8.66 41.30
N ASN A 494 -5.10 8.76 40.43
CA ASN A 494 -4.81 9.97 39.66
C ASN A 494 -5.85 10.26 38.57
N VAL A 495 -6.53 9.23 38.05
CA VAL A 495 -7.48 9.35 36.93
C VAL A 495 -8.94 9.45 37.40
N ARG A 496 -9.28 9.00 38.62
CA ARG A 496 -10.66 8.97 39.15
C ARG A 496 -11.41 10.31 39.16
N ARG A 497 -10.71 11.44 39.18
CA ARG A 497 -11.31 12.80 39.17
C ARG A 497 -10.91 13.62 37.93
N ALA A 498 -10.36 12.96 36.91
CA ALA A 498 -9.90 13.64 35.70
C ALA A 498 -11.03 13.89 34.69
N PHE A 499 -12.12 13.12 34.77
CA PHE A 499 -13.23 13.15 33.83
C PHE A 499 -14.52 13.65 34.48
N GLU A 500 -15.35 14.31 33.70
CA GLU A 500 -16.64 14.86 34.13
C GLU A 500 -17.68 14.80 33.02
N LEU A 501 -18.95 14.84 33.41
CA LEU A 501 -20.07 14.94 32.48
C LEU A 501 -20.19 16.40 32.01
N ARG A 502 -20.20 16.62 30.70
CA ARG A 502 -20.29 17.96 30.09
C ARG A 502 -21.65 18.26 29.49
N ALA A 503 -22.40 17.23 29.11
CA ALA A 503 -23.72 17.37 28.54
C ALA A 503 -24.66 16.28 29.08
N ALA A 504 -25.95 16.58 29.14
CA ALA A 504 -26.96 15.60 29.51
C ALA A 504 -27.01 14.46 28.49
N ILE A 505 -27.01 13.24 28.98
CA ILE A 505 -27.20 12.03 28.16
C ILE A 505 -28.71 11.80 28.04
N PRO A 506 -29.27 11.64 26.82
CA PRO A 506 -30.69 11.34 26.67
C PRO A 506 -31.06 10.06 27.42
N GLY A 507 -32.17 10.06 28.16
CA GLY A 507 -32.61 8.90 28.96
C GLY A 507 -32.93 7.63 28.14
N SER A 508 -33.06 7.75 26.81
CA SER A 508 -33.18 6.63 25.88
C SER A 508 -31.85 5.90 25.64
N VAL A 509 -30.70 6.51 25.97
CA VAL A 509 -29.37 5.92 25.80
C VAL A 509 -29.04 5.05 27.00
N ARG A 510 -29.21 3.74 26.85
CA ARG A 510 -28.98 2.77 27.94
C ARG A 510 -27.64 2.05 27.83
N LYS A 511 -27.13 1.90 26.61
CA LYS A 511 -25.94 1.08 26.29
C LYS A 511 -25.04 1.74 25.26
N VAL A 512 -23.76 1.89 25.58
CA VAL A 512 -22.77 2.64 24.77
C VAL A 512 -21.44 1.91 24.63
N ILE A 513 -20.71 2.25 23.57
CA ILE A 513 -19.34 1.79 23.33
C ILE A 513 -18.37 2.93 23.68
N LEU A 514 -17.52 2.73 24.68
CA LEU A 514 -16.43 3.63 25.01
C LEU A 514 -15.18 3.23 24.20
N VAL A 515 -14.57 4.18 23.48
CA VAL A 515 -13.41 3.91 22.62
C VAL A 515 -12.14 4.56 23.17
N ASP A 516 -11.03 3.82 23.20
CA ASP A 516 -9.68 4.32 23.52
C ASP A 516 -8.61 3.71 22.59
N ASP A 517 -7.38 4.21 22.63
CA ASP A 517 -6.30 3.66 21.80
C ASP A 517 -5.71 2.37 22.37
N VAL A 518 -5.37 2.35 23.66
CA VAL A 518 -4.72 1.21 24.32
C VAL A 518 -5.33 0.92 25.68
N LEU A 519 -5.74 -0.34 25.88
CA LEU A 519 -6.16 -0.83 27.17
C LEU A 519 -4.99 -1.49 27.92
N THR A 520 -4.56 -0.88 29.03
CA THR A 520 -3.56 -1.46 29.94
C THR A 520 -4.24 -1.92 31.23
N THR A 521 -4.21 -1.07 32.26
CA THR A 521 -4.87 -1.31 33.57
C THR A 521 -6.38 -1.07 33.52
N GLY A 522 -6.88 -0.39 32.49
CA GLY A 522 -8.28 0.03 32.41
C GLY A 522 -8.66 1.21 33.30
N ALA A 523 -7.71 1.87 33.97
CA ALA A 523 -8.03 2.99 34.88
C ALA A 523 -8.73 4.17 34.17
N THR A 524 -8.31 4.50 32.95
CA THR A 524 -8.91 5.57 32.14
C THR A 524 -10.34 5.23 31.72
N THR A 525 -10.52 4.03 31.18
CA THR A 525 -11.81 3.56 30.69
C THR A 525 -12.79 3.32 31.82
N ASP A 526 -12.32 2.84 32.98
CA ASP A 526 -13.08 2.73 34.22
C ASP A 526 -13.59 4.10 34.70
N ALA A 527 -12.72 5.11 34.77
CA ALA A 527 -13.11 6.45 35.19
C ALA A 527 -14.14 7.08 34.24
N CYS A 528 -13.95 6.94 32.92
CA CYS A 528 -14.94 7.41 31.93
C CYS A 528 -16.27 6.64 32.05
N ALA A 529 -16.22 5.33 32.24
CA ALA A 529 -17.42 4.51 32.41
C ALA A 529 -18.23 4.91 33.66
N ARG A 530 -17.56 5.28 34.76
CA ARG A 530 -18.25 5.81 35.96
C ARG A 530 -19.00 7.10 35.66
N VAL A 531 -18.39 8.03 34.92
CA VAL A 531 -19.02 9.31 34.54
C VAL A 531 -20.23 9.05 33.63
N LEU A 532 -20.11 8.13 32.66
CA LEU A 532 -21.22 7.76 31.79
C LEU A 532 -22.38 7.12 32.59
N LYS A 533 -22.06 6.26 33.56
CA LYS A 533 -23.05 5.65 34.47
C LYS A 533 -23.74 6.70 35.35
N GLN A 534 -23.01 7.69 35.86
CA GLN A 534 -23.58 8.82 36.58
C GLN A 534 -24.54 9.65 35.71
N GLY A 535 -24.30 9.71 34.40
CA GLY A 535 -25.19 10.32 33.42
C GLY A 535 -26.40 9.46 33.03
N GLY A 536 -26.60 8.28 33.63
CA GLY A 536 -27.76 7.41 33.39
C GLY A 536 -27.55 6.26 32.39
N VAL A 537 -26.34 6.08 31.86
CA VAL A 537 -26.02 4.91 31.02
C VAL A 537 -25.92 3.67 31.89
N GLU A 538 -26.58 2.58 31.51
CA GLU A 538 -26.56 1.34 32.29
C GLU A 538 -25.38 0.45 31.91
N GLU A 539 -25.18 0.25 30.60
CA GLU A 539 -24.14 -0.62 30.07
C GLU A 539 -23.08 0.16 29.30
N VAL A 540 -21.86 0.16 29.84
CA VAL A 540 -20.66 0.66 29.14
C VAL A 540 -19.77 -0.51 28.75
N TRP A 541 -19.53 -0.67 27.46
CA TRP A 541 -18.55 -1.63 26.92
C TRP A 541 -17.40 -0.87 26.29
N VAL A 542 -16.20 -1.43 26.31
CA VAL A 542 -14.98 -0.76 25.88
C VAL A 542 -14.42 -1.43 24.63
N TRP A 543 -14.13 -0.62 23.62
CA TRP A 543 -13.34 -1.03 22.46
C TRP A 543 -12.02 -0.28 22.46
N THR A 544 -10.90 -0.99 22.29
CA THR A 544 -9.61 -0.35 22.07
C THR A 544 -8.91 -0.90 20.85
N LEU A 545 -8.00 -0.12 20.25
CA LEU A 545 -7.20 -0.64 19.16
C LEU A 545 -6.31 -1.78 19.68
N ALA A 546 -5.57 -1.55 20.76
CA ALA A 546 -4.58 -2.50 21.26
C ALA A 546 -4.70 -2.81 22.75
N ARG A 547 -4.34 -4.04 23.13
CA ARG A 547 -4.20 -4.48 24.53
C ARG A 547 -2.74 -4.45 24.95
N GLY A 548 -2.42 -3.65 25.96
CA GLY A 548 -1.16 -3.76 26.70
C GLY A 548 -1.24 -4.93 27.70
N VAL A 549 -0.19 -5.75 27.72
CA VAL A 549 -0.02 -6.86 28.67
C VAL A 549 0.75 -6.36 29.88
#